data_AF-A0A0N1M4W8-F1
#
_entry.id   AF-A0A0N1M4W8-F1
#
_cell.length_a   1.000
_cell.length_b   1.000
_cell.length_c   1.000
_cell.angle_alpha   90.00
_cell.angle_beta   90.00
_cell.angle_gamma   90.00
#
_symmetry.space_group_name_H-M   'P 1'
#
loop_
_entity.id
_entity.type
_entity.pdbx_description
1 polymer ?
#
loop_
_entity_poly.entity_id
_entity_poly.type
_entity_poly.pdbx_seq_one_letter_code
_entity_poly.pdbx_strand_id
1 'polypeptide(L)'
;MIVGYALSEGEPDALFIYAQPLRALLVLVYGKDAKWRTHQVNGPNYVKWVQRGDLAKRWREPVQQWEPAYLEVTARSSTVLPQDLGVPMLGASDFGEEGLQKWFDRWTADEDFRTPMQPAIEALAGMTRFLEPRLLSYVSALEGLGGWVQATPRQYMGTEKAVQACLDAVDADWSNFADTTLIAGYLATIYNDLKHPQRGRRPDHRNLRLATRLAKTLVQLVALWGIPVNADAHHHFRAGLVDELESELGQWELRAFTVPNPDPNKTGEKGRRGVELVLSDASRDAILAQIIKSAE
;
A
#
# COMPACT_ATOMS: atom_id res chain seq x y z
N MET A 1 10.99 -19.68 23.95
CA MET A 1 12.12 -19.40 24.86
C MET A 1 12.62 -18.00 24.50
N ILE A 2 12.27 -16.97 25.27
CA ILE A 2 12.75 -15.61 25.01
C ILE A 2 14.18 -15.57 25.54
N VAL A 3 15.17 -15.57 24.65
CA VAL A 3 16.57 -15.39 25.03
C VAL A 3 16.69 -13.96 25.57
N GLY A 4 16.75 -13.85 26.90
CA GLY A 4 17.01 -12.60 27.59
C GLY A 4 18.45 -12.18 27.33
N TYR A 5 18.65 -11.33 26.32
CA TYR A 5 19.87 -10.56 26.21
C TYR A 5 19.88 -9.52 27.32
N ALA A 6 20.68 -9.75 28.36
CA ALA A 6 21.09 -8.72 29.29
C ALA A 6 21.97 -7.72 28.52
N LEU A 7 21.35 -6.68 27.97
CA LEU A 7 22.05 -5.59 27.30
C LEU A 7 22.40 -4.52 28.33
N SER A 8 23.70 -4.26 28.47
CA SER A 8 24.25 -3.13 29.21
C SER A 8 23.66 -1.80 28.70
N GLU A 9 23.49 -0.82 29.58
CA GLU A 9 22.86 0.50 29.41
C GLU A 9 23.44 1.43 28.31
N GLY A 10 24.18 0.92 27.31
CA GLY A 10 25.05 1.71 26.44
C GLY A 10 24.61 1.98 25.00
N GLU A 11 23.68 1.25 24.39
CA GLU A 11 23.39 1.40 22.95
C GLU A 11 21.89 1.40 22.61
N PRO A 12 21.20 2.56 22.74
CA PRO A 12 19.80 2.70 22.34
C PRO A 12 19.52 2.46 20.84
N ASP A 13 20.57 2.55 20.00
CA ASP A 13 20.48 2.35 18.55
C ASP A 13 20.51 0.87 18.14
N ALA A 14 21.23 0.02 18.88
CA ALA A 14 21.23 -1.43 18.65
C ALA A 14 19.82 -2.02 18.88
N LEU A 15 19.17 -1.63 19.98
CA LEU A 15 17.77 -1.97 20.26
C LEU A 15 16.82 -1.52 19.15
N PHE A 16 17.10 -0.39 18.48
CA PHE A 16 16.27 0.09 17.38
C PHE A 16 16.37 -0.83 16.16
N ILE A 17 17.57 -1.23 15.76
CA ILE A 17 17.79 -2.09 14.60
C ILE A 17 17.11 -3.46 14.80
N TYR A 18 17.23 -4.05 15.99
CA TYR A 18 16.61 -5.35 16.29
C TYR A 18 15.09 -5.29 16.49
N ALA A 19 14.54 -4.12 16.81
CA ALA A 19 13.10 -3.95 16.99
C ALA A 19 12.37 -3.74 15.64
N GLN A 20 13.03 -3.18 14.61
CA GLN A 20 12.41 -2.90 13.32
C GLN A 20 11.74 -4.10 12.63
N PRO A 21 12.33 -5.31 12.57
CA PRO A 21 11.67 -6.48 12.00
C PRO A 21 10.33 -6.78 12.68
N LEU A 22 10.29 -6.73 14.01
CA LEU A 22 9.08 -6.98 14.76
C LEU A 22 8.04 -5.87 14.54
N ARG A 23 8.46 -4.59 14.48
CA ARG A 23 7.54 -3.47 14.20
C ARG A 23 6.90 -3.65 12.83
N ALA A 24 7.73 -3.91 11.84
CA ALA A 24 7.29 -4.09 10.46
C ALA A 24 6.33 -5.27 10.35
N LEU A 25 6.60 -6.39 11.02
CA LEU A 25 5.71 -7.54 11.05
C LEU A 25 4.33 -7.19 11.66
N LEU A 26 4.33 -6.50 12.81
CA LEU A 26 3.08 -6.09 13.45
C LEU A 26 2.29 -5.14 12.55
N VAL A 27 2.93 -4.16 11.92
CA VAL A 27 2.26 -3.25 10.99
C VAL A 27 1.72 -4.01 9.77
N LEU A 28 2.47 -4.97 9.24
CA LEU A 28 2.06 -5.80 8.12
C LEU A 28 0.79 -6.60 8.44
N VAL A 29 0.77 -7.22 9.61
CA VAL A 29 -0.28 -8.15 10.06
C VAL A 29 -1.54 -7.45 10.54
N TYR A 30 -1.40 -6.32 11.25
CA TYR A 30 -2.56 -5.55 11.74
C TYR A 30 -3.04 -4.50 10.72
N GLY A 31 -2.22 -4.16 9.72
CA GLY A 31 -2.52 -3.09 8.77
C GLY A 31 -2.75 -1.73 9.43
N LYS A 32 -2.17 -1.53 10.62
CA LYS A 32 -2.30 -0.35 11.48
C LYS A 32 -0.97 0.01 12.11
N ASP A 33 -0.88 1.24 12.60
CA ASP A 33 0.30 1.73 13.28
C ASP A 33 0.58 0.95 14.57
N ALA A 34 1.78 0.36 14.64
CA ALA A 34 2.35 -0.18 15.86
C ALA A 34 3.37 0.83 16.40
N LYS A 35 2.88 1.79 17.20
CA LYS A 35 3.74 2.81 17.82
C LYS A 35 4.43 2.24 19.04
N TRP A 36 5.76 2.28 19.03
CA TRP A 36 6.58 1.99 20.21
C TRP A 36 7.31 3.22 20.75
N ARG A 37 7.41 4.28 19.93
CA ARG A 37 7.95 5.58 20.32
C ARG A 37 7.09 6.68 19.69
N THR A 38 6.71 7.69 20.46
CA THR A 38 6.23 8.96 19.89
C THR A 38 7.36 9.96 19.86
N HIS A 39 7.57 10.56 18.70
CA HIS A 39 8.38 11.77 18.57
C HIS A 39 7.42 12.94 18.60
N GLN A 40 7.60 13.85 19.54
CA GLN A 40 6.84 15.09 19.56
C GLN A 40 7.71 16.19 18.97
N VAL A 41 7.35 16.64 17.76
CA VAL A 41 7.88 17.92 17.28
C VAL A 41 7.24 19.00 18.15
N ASN A 42 8.05 19.62 18.99
CA ASN A 42 7.64 20.74 19.82
C ASN A 42 8.17 22.02 19.15
N GLY A 43 7.23 22.88 18.82
CA GLY A 43 7.48 24.16 18.18
C GLY A 43 6.16 24.89 18.12
N PRO A 44 6.09 26.17 18.55
CA PRO A 44 4.84 26.92 18.58
C PRO A 44 4.14 26.95 17.22
N ASN A 45 4.90 26.79 16.12
CA ASN A 45 4.40 26.93 14.75
C ASN A 45 4.26 25.61 13.97
N TYR A 46 4.45 24.43 14.58
CA TYR A 46 4.29 23.16 13.85
C TYR A 46 2.81 22.76 13.77
N VAL A 47 2.22 22.99 12.60
CA VAL A 47 0.79 22.80 12.34
C VAL A 47 0.42 21.32 12.22
N LYS A 48 0.27 20.64 13.37
CA LYS A 48 -0.03 19.19 13.46
C LYS A 48 -1.40 18.81 12.86
N TRP A 49 -2.34 19.75 12.73
CA TRP A 49 -3.69 19.45 12.21
C TRP A 49 -3.71 19.21 10.69
N VAL A 50 -2.83 19.85 9.92
CA VAL A 50 -2.74 19.64 8.45
C VAL A 50 -2.32 18.21 8.13
N GLN A 51 -1.27 17.70 8.79
CA GLN A 51 -0.78 16.33 8.60
C GLN A 51 -1.81 15.25 8.98
N ARG A 52 -2.63 15.55 10.00
CA ARG A 52 -3.68 14.64 10.46
C ARG A 52 -4.97 14.77 9.66
N GLY A 53 -5.04 15.66 8.66
CA GLY A 53 -6.25 15.91 7.88
C GLY A 53 -7.43 16.42 8.72
N ASP A 54 -7.17 17.05 9.88
CA ASP A 54 -8.21 17.60 10.76
C ASP A 54 -8.57 19.01 10.30
N LEU A 55 -9.31 19.08 9.19
CA LEU A 55 -9.69 20.33 8.54
C LEU A 55 -10.70 21.16 9.36
N ALA A 56 -11.32 20.57 10.38
CA ALA A 56 -12.26 21.28 11.25
C ALA A 56 -11.57 22.37 12.11
N LYS A 57 -10.25 22.26 12.32
CA LYS A 57 -9.45 23.22 13.09
C LYS A 57 -8.91 24.38 12.26
N ARG A 58 -9.06 24.33 10.93
CA ARG A 58 -8.58 25.33 9.96
C ARG A 58 -8.96 26.78 10.30
N TRP A 59 -10.09 26.98 10.99
CA TRP A 59 -10.66 28.31 11.26
C TRP A 59 -10.40 28.85 12.68
N ARG A 60 -9.75 28.07 13.56
CA ARG A 60 -9.61 28.43 14.99
C ARG A 60 -8.19 28.83 15.39
N GLU A 61 -7.20 28.62 14.54
CA GLU A 61 -5.79 28.89 14.85
C GLU A 61 -5.23 29.95 13.87
N PRO A 62 -4.70 31.08 14.37
CA PRO A 62 -4.08 32.10 13.52
C PRO A 62 -2.91 31.50 12.73
N VAL A 63 -2.71 31.95 11.48
CA VAL A 63 -1.51 31.65 10.70
C VAL A 63 -0.31 32.32 11.40
N GLN A 64 0.41 31.57 12.22
CA GLN A 64 1.55 32.10 12.99
C GLN A 64 2.82 32.23 12.13
N GLN A 65 3.64 33.22 12.49
CA GLN A 65 4.92 33.55 11.85
C GLN A 65 5.93 32.41 12.03
N TRP A 66 6.74 32.16 10.99
CA TRP A 66 7.60 30.98 10.88
C TRP A 66 8.87 31.10 11.74
N GLU A 67 8.90 30.43 12.89
CA GLU A 67 10.14 30.12 13.63
C GLU A 67 10.55 28.64 13.43
N PRO A 68 11.84 28.29 13.57
CA PRO A 68 12.31 26.92 13.41
C PRO A 68 11.67 25.96 14.44
N ALA A 69 11.02 24.89 13.96
CA ALA A 69 10.59 23.80 14.82
C ALA A 69 11.79 22.93 15.22
N TYR A 70 11.84 22.46 16.46
CA TYR A 70 12.87 21.51 16.92
C TYR A 70 12.26 20.14 17.25
N LEU A 71 13.06 19.10 17.02
CA LEU A 71 12.73 17.74 17.43
C LEU A 71 13.12 17.59 18.90
N GLU A 72 12.15 17.64 19.79
CA GLU A 72 12.36 17.20 21.17
C GLU A 72 12.12 15.69 21.22
N VAL A 73 13.20 14.91 21.33
CA VAL A 73 13.11 13.45 21.48
C VAL A 73 12.68 13.13 22.91
N THR A 74 11.42 13.41 23.23
CA THR A 74 10.80 12.82 24.42
C THR A 74 10.29 11.44 24.05
N ALA A 75 11.09 10.40 24.35
CA ALA A 75 10.70 9.00 24.21
C ALA A 75 9.60 8.65 25.22
N ARG A 76 8.38 9.17 25.01
CA ARG A 76 7.19 8.58 25.65
C ARG A 76 6.78 7.37 24.82
N SER A 77 6.74 6.20 25.44
CA SER A 77 6.08 5.03 24.85
C SER A 77 4.57 5.30 24.89
N SER A 78 3.99 5.84 23.81
CA SER A 78 2.56 5.65 23.60
C SER A 78 2.40 4.21 23.10
N THR A 79 2.46 3.25 24.01
CA THR A 79 2.13 1.87 23.68
C THR A 79 0.67 1.86 23.23
N VAL A 80 0.44 1.54 21.96
CA VAL A 80 -0.91 1.18 21.50
C VAL A 80 -1.30 -0.05 22.31
N LEU A 81 -2.41 0.02 23.03
CA LEU A 81 -2.86 -1.13 23.81
C LEU A 81 -3.25 -2.25 22.83
N PRO A 82 -2.98 -3.53 23.13
CA PRO A 82 -3.33 -4.63 22.24
C PRO A 82 -4.80 -4.61 21.77
N GLN A 83 -5.70 -4.15 22.63
CA GLN A 83 -7.13 -3.96 22.33
C GLN A 83 -7.43 -2.94 21.21
N ASP A 84 -6.53 -1.99 20.96
CA ASP A 84 -6.71 -0.92 19.95
C ASP A 84 -6.18 -1.33 18.56
N LEU A 85 -5.34 -2.38 18.49
CA LEU A 85 -4.77 -2.89 17.24
C LEU A 85 -5.83 -3.58 16.36
N GLY A 86 -6.97 -3.98 16.93
CA GLY A 86 -8.00 -4.76 16.22
C GLY A 86 -7.63 -6.23 16.09
N VAL A 87 -8.35 -6.97 15.25
CA VAL A 87 -8.05 -8.39 15.00
C VAL A 87 -6.93 -8.47 13.96
N PRO A 88 -5.81 -9.15 14.25
CA PRO A 88 -4.75 -9.32 13.27
C PRO A 88 -5.18 -10.24 12.14
N MET A 89 -4.63 -10.02 10.94
CA MET A 89 -4.87 -10.92 9.81
C MET A 89 -4.18 -12.28 9.98
N LEU A 90 -3.10 -12.32 10.77
CA LEU A 90 -2.32 -13.51 11.13
C LEU A 90 -1.84 -13.45 12.59
N GLY A 91 -1.79 -14.59 13.28
CA GLY A 91 -1.16 -14.74 14.58
C GLY A 91 0.30 -15.19 14.48
N ALA A 92 1.06 -15.07 15.58
CA ALA A 92 2.40 -15.63 15.66
C ALA A 92 2.42 -17.16 15.44
N SER A 93 1.33 -17.85 15.81
CA SER A 93 1.14 -19.28 15.53
C SER A 93 1.09 -19.60 14.04
N ASP A 94 0.66 -18.67 13.19
CA ASP A 94 0.57 -18.89 11.74
C ASP A 94 1.94 -18.86 11.08
N PHE A 95 2.92 -18.17 11.66
CA PHE A 95 4.31 -18.15 11.15
C PHE A 95 5.12 -19.35 11.67
N GLY A 96 4.82 -19.83 12.88
CA GLY A 96 5.70 -20.77 13.58
C GLY A 96 7.10 -20.18 13.82
N GLU A 97 8.01 -21.01 14.33
CA GLU A 97 9.40 -20.59 14.58
C GLU A 97 10.15 -20.28 13.27
N GLU A 98 10.01 -21.15 12.27
CA GLU A 98 10.72 -21.01 10.99
C GLU A 98 10.29 -19.75 10.21
N GLY A 99 8.98 -19.47 10.15
CA GLY A 99 8.47 -18.29 9.45
C GLY A 99 8.90 -16.98 10.11
N LEU A 100 8.89 -16.95 11.45
CA LEU A 100 9.39 -15.79 12.19
C LEU A 100 10.89 -15.60 11.97
N GLN A 101 11.69 -16.66 12.03
CA GLN A 101 13.14 -16.56 11.78
C GLN A 101 13.41 -16.04 10.36
N LYS A 102 12.75 -16.60 9.33
CA LYS A 102 12.90 -16.14 7.94
C LYS A 102 12.48 -14.68 7.75
N TRP A 103 11.42 -14.22 8.43
CA TRP A 103 11.04 -12.81 8.40
C TRP A 103 12.15 -11.91 8.96
N PHE A 104 12.69 -12.28 10.12
CA PHE A 104 13.76 -11.51 10.77
C PHE A 104 15.03 -11.50 9.93
N ASP A 105 15.44 -12.64 9.39
CA ASP A 105 16.63 -12.74 8.53
C ASP A 105 16.45 -11.90 7.27
N ARG A 106 15.29 -11.97 6.62
CA ARG A 106 14.98 -11.16 5.45
C ARG A 106 14.99 -9.67 5.77
N TRP A 107 14.33 -9.25 6.85
CA TRP A 107 14.28 -7.83 7.21
C TRP A 107 15.66 -7.28 7.57
N THR A 108 16.51 -8.06 8.23
CA THR A 108 17.81 -7.59 8.72
C THR A 108 18.92 -7.66 7.66
N ALA A 109 18.93 -8.71 6.84
CA ALA A 109 20.03 -9.00 5.93
C ALA A 109 19.75 -8.69 4.45
N ASP A 110 18.48 -8.63 4.02
CA ASP A 110 18.11 -8.41 2.62
C ASP A 110 17.71 -6.94 2.38
N GLU A 111 18.68 -6.12 1.95
CA GLU A 111 18.44 -4.71 1.65
C GLU A 111 17.54 -4.49 0.43
N ASP A 112 17.59 -5.38 -0.55
CA ASP A 112 16.79 -5.32 -1.78
C ASP A 112 15.30 -5.55 -1.48
N PHE A 113 15.00 -6.35 -0.44
CA PHE A 113 13.66 -6.45 0.14
C PHE A 113 13.32 -5.28 1.07
N ARG A 114 14.20 -4.97 2.04
CA ARG A 114 13.90 -4.00 3.11
C ARG A 114 13.67 -2.59 2.58
N THR A 115 14.50 -2.15 1.63
CA THR A 115 14.46 -0.78 1.09
C THR A 115 13.10 -0.41 0.48
N PRO A 116 12.52 -1.21 -0.45
CA PRO A 116 11.18 -0.92 -0.95
C PRO A 116 10.07 -1.17 0.09
N MET A 117 10.27 -2.07 1.05
CA MET A 117 9.26 -2.37 2.07
C MET A 117 9.08 -1.27 3.12
N GLN A 118 10.14 -0.60 3.55
CA GLN A 118 10.05 0.47 4.56
C GLN A 118 8.99 1.54 4.27
N PRO A 119 8.96 2.20 3.10
CA PRO A 119 7.92 3.20 2.80
C PRO A 119 6.52 2.58 2.71
N ALA A 120 6.41 1.31 2.32
CA ALA A 120 5.14 0.59 2.28
C ALA A 120 4.62 0.30 3.70
N ILE A 121 5.50 -0.11 4.62
CA ILE A 121 5.20 -0.29 6.04
C ILE A 121 4.73 1.04 6.66
N GLU A 122 5.41 2.16 6.39
CA GLU A 122 4.97 3.45 6.93
C GLU A 122 3.60 3.89 6.33
N ALA A 123 3.34 3.59 5.06
CA ALA A 123 2.03 3.81 4.46
C ALA A 123 0.94 2.89 5.06
N LEU A 124 1.26 1.62 5.39
CA LEU A 124 0.38 0.69 6.12
C LEU A 124 0.10 1.19 7.54
N ALA A 125 1.10 1.72 8.23
CA ALA A 125 0.97 2.35 9.54
C ALA A 125 0.12 3.63 9.51
N GLY A 126 -0.26 4.13 8.34
CA GLY A 126 -1.12 5.31 8.22
C GLY A 126 -0.36 6.62 8.38
N MET A 127 0.90 6.67 7.94
CA MET A 127 1.70 7.90 7.82
C MET A 127 0.93 9.06 7.17
N THR A 128 -0.02 8.76 6.28
CA THR A 128 -0.90 9.74 5.66
C THR A 128 -2.33 9.20 5.53
N ARG A 129 -3.32 10.10 5.64
CA ARG A 129 -4.74 9.80 5.42
C ARG A 129 -5.15 9.93 3.94
N PHE A 130 -4.32 10.57 3.12
CA PHE A 130 -4.61 10.78 1.70
C PHE A 130 -4.31 9.51 0.88
N LEU A 131 -5.17 9.19 -0.09
CA LEU A 131 -5.06 7.95 -0.88
C LEU A 131 -3.88 8.02 -1.86
N GLU A 132 -3.64 9.17 -2.46
CA GLU A 132 -2.63 9.38 -3.50
C GLU A 132 -1.21 9.05 -2.99
N PRO A 133 -0.72 9.64 -1.89
CA PRO A 133 0.59 9.27 -1.37
C PRO A 133 0.67 7.82 -0.85
N ARG A 134 -0.43 7.24 -0.35
CA ARG A 134 -0.43 5.79 0.02
C ARG A 134 -0.25 4.92 -1.21
N LEU A 135 -1.01 5.19 -2.27
CA LEU A 135 -0.91 4.46 -3.53
C LEU A 135 0.48 4.61 -4.16
N LEU A 136 1.04 5.82 -4.16
CA LEU A 136 2.40 6.05 -4.63
C LEU A 136 3.43 5.24 -3.84
N SER A 137 3.32 5.17 -2.51
CA SER A 137 4.20 4.34 -1.68
C SER A 137 4.04 2.85 -1.97
N TYR A 138 2.81 2.34 -2.04
CA TYR A 138 2.58 0.91 -2.30
C TYR A 138 3.06 0.49 -3.68
N VAL A 139 2.71 1.22 -4.74
CA VAL A 139 3.14 0.85 -6.11
C VAL A 139 4.64 1.04 -6.29
N SER A 140 5.25 2.07 -5.69
CA SER A 140 6.71 2.21 -5.73
C SER A 140 7.44 1.09 -4.98
N ALA A 141 6.82 0.53 -3.94
CA ALA A 141 7.33 -0.66 -3.26
C ALA A 141 7.20 -1.90 -4.16
N LEU A 142 6.05 -2.10 -4.82
CA LEU A 142 5.85 -3.18 -5.79
C LEU A 142 6.85 -3.12 -6.96
N GLU A 143 7.28 -1.93 -7.39
CA GLU A 143 8.36 -1.81 -8.39
C GLU A 143 9.69 -2.41 -7.89
N GLY A 144 10.06 -2.15 -6.65
CA GLY A 144 11.27 -2.72 -6.04
C GLY A 144 11.12 -4.21 -5.77
N LEU A 145 9.98 -4.62 -5.20
CA LEU A 145 9.68 -6.01 -4.86
C LEU A 145 9.57 -6.90 -6.10
N GLY A 146 8.99 -6.40 -7.20
CA GLY A 146 8.92 -7.16 -8.46
C GLY A 146 10.32 -7.45 -9.02
N GLY A 147 11.24 -6.49 -8.89
CA GLY A 147 12.65 -6.71 -9.21
C GLY A 147 13.31 -7.74 -8.29
N TRP A 148 13.07 -7.62 -6.97
CA TRP A 148 13.59 -8.54 -5.96
C TRP A 148 13.13 -9.98 -6.19
N VAL A 149 11.83 -10.21 -6.38
CA VAL A 149 11.24 -11.52 -6.69
C VAL A 149 11.85 -12.16 -7.93
N GLN A 150 12.06 -11.37 -8.99
CA GLN A 150 12.60 -11.86 -10.28
C GLN A 150 14.13 -11.82 -10.35
N ALA A 151 14.81 -11.49 -9.25
CA ALA A 151 16.25 -11.24 -9.22
C ALA A 151 16.73 -10.32 -10.36
N THR A 152 15.89 -9.35 -10.75
CA THR A 152 16.13 -8.41 -11.85
C THR A 152 16.19 -6.99 -11.28
N PRO A 153 17.25 -6.20 -11.56
CA PRO A 153 17.33 -4.86 -11.00
C PRO A 153 16.15 -3.99 -11.39
N ARG A 154 15.59 -3.25 -10.43
CA ARG A 154 14.39 -2.39 -10.58
C ARG A 154 14.42 -1.50 -11.82
N GLN A 155 15.59 -0.96 -12.15
CA GLN A 155 15.78 -0.04 -13.29
C GLN A 155 15.49 -0.67 -14.67
N TYR A 156 15.45 -2.00 -14.75
CA TYR A 156 15.16 -2.72 -15.99
C TYR A 156 13.69 -3.19 -16.09
N MET A 157 12.86 -2.82 -15.11
CA MET A 157 11.48 -3.27 -15.04
C MET A 157 10.52 -2.07 -15.02
N GLY A 158 9.65 -1.98 -16.03
CA GLY A 158 8.55 -1.02 -16.02
C GLY A 158 7.54 -1.37 -14.93
N THR A 159 6.81 -0.38 -14.42
CA THR A 159 5.84 -0.53 -13.31
C THR A 159 4.88 -1.70 -13.52
N GLU A 160 4.27 -1.80 -14.71
CA GLU A 160 3.34 -2.87 -15.06
C GLU A 160 4.00 -4.25 -14.95
N LYS A 161 5.22 -4.41 -15.49
CA LYS A 161 5.96 -5.67 -15.42
C LYS A 161 6.36 -6.03 -13.99
N ALA A 162 6.69 -5.04 -13.15
CA ALA A 162 7.03 -5.28 -11.75
C ALA A 162 5.83 -5.68 -10.90
N VAL A 163 4.68 -5.05 -11.14
CA VAL A 163 3.42 -5.45 -10.52
C VAL A 163 3.00 -6.85 -10.99
N GLN A 164 3.16 -7.17 -12.28
CA GLN A 164 2.92 -8.51 -12.80
C GLN A 164 3.81 -9.55 -12.12
N ALA A 165 5.11 -9.29 -12.00
CA ALA A 165 6.04 -10.18 -11.31
C ALA A 165 5.64 -10.43 -9.85
N CYS A 166 5.12 -9.41 -9.17
CA CYS A 166 4.57 -9.55 -7.82
C CYS A 166 3.33 -10.45 -7.81
N LEU A 167 2.40 -10.25 -8.75
CA LEU A 167 1.17 -11.04 -8.88
C LEU A 167 1.47 -12.51 -9.18
N ASP A 168 2.44 -12.78 -10.05
CA ASP A 168 2.83 -14.15 -10.43
C ASP A 168 3.51 -14.89 -9.28
N ALA A 169 4.20 -14.16 -8.39
CA ALA A 169 4.91 -14.74 -7.25
C ALA A 169 3.99 -15.10 -6.09
N VAL A 170 2.93 -14.32 -5.89
CA VAL A 170 1.92 -14.63 -4.88
C VAL A 170 0.92 -15.58 -5.50
N ASP A 171 0.95 -16.86 -5.10
CA ASP A 171 0.02 -17.90 -5.55
C ASP A 171 -1.38 -17.65 -4.97
N ALA A 172 -1.98 -16.53 -5.39
CA ALA A 172 -3.29 -16.07 -5.00
C ALA A 172 -4.18 -16.10 -6.24
N ASP A 173 -5.38 -16.64 -6.07
CA ASP A 173 -6.36 -16.67 -7.14
C ASP A 173 -6.99 -15.26 -7.32
N TRP A 174 -6.72 -14.62 -8.46
CA TRP A 174 -7.27 -13.30 -8.80
C TRP A 174 -8.50 -13.37 -9.70
N SER A 175 -8.94 -14.58 -10.11
CA SER A 175 -9.94 -14.75 -11.18
C SER A 175 -11.30 -14.15 -10.85
N ASN A 176 -11.65 -14.07 -9.56
CA ASN A 176 -12.89 -13.43 -9.11
C ASN A 176 -12.91 -11.92 -9.34
N PHE A 177 -11.74 -11.30 -9.55
CA PHE A 177 -11.63 -9.87 -9.80
C PHE A 177 -11.34 -9.57 -11.28
N ALA A 178 -10.18 -10.02 -11.77
CA ALA A 178 -9.74 -9.81 -13.15
C ALA A 178 -8.50 -10.67 -13.45
N ASP A 179 -8.16 -10.78 -14.73
CA ASP A 179 -6.85 -11.30 -15.15
C ASP A 179 -5.71 -10.47 -14.51
N THR A 180 -4.66 -11.15 -14.05
CA THR A 180 -3.51 -10.49 -13.40
C THR A 180 -2.87 -9.42 -14.29
N THR A 181 -2.89 -9.62 -15.62
CA THR A 181 -2.44 -8.64 -16.61
C THR A 181 -3.24 -7.34 -16.54
N LEU A 182 -4.57 -7.44 -16.38
CA LEU A 182 -5.43 -6.26 -16.25
C LEU A 182 -5.20 -5.56 -14.91
N ILE A 183 -4.98 -6.31 -13.82
CA ILE A 183 -4.66 -5.76 -12.51
C ILE A 183 -3.33 -4.99 -12.55
N ALA A 184 -2.30 -5.59 -13.15
CA ALA A 184 -1.00 -4.95 -13.32
C ALA A 184 -1.09 -3.67 -14.16
N GLY A 185 -1.78 -3.75 -15.31
CA GLY A 185 -2.03 -2.60 -16.18
C GLY A 185 -2.81 -1.49 -15.48
N TYR A 186 -3.80 -1.84 -14.65
CA TYR A 186 -4.61 -0.89 -13.89
C TYR A 186 -3.81 -0.12 -12.85
N LEU A 187 -3.06 -0.84 -12.00
CA LEU A 187 -2.20 -0.22 -10.99
C LEU A 187 -1.12 0.65 -11.64
N ALA A 188 -0.50 0.18 -12.72
CA ALA A 188 0.48 0.96 -13.47
C ALA A 188 -0.13 2.20 -14.12
N THR A 189 -1.36 2.12 -14.65
CA THR A 189 -2.05 3.26 -15.27
C THR A 189 -2.29 4.36 -14.24
N ILE A 190 -2.90 4.03 -13.10
CA ILE A 190 -3.24 5.01 -12.07
C ILE A 190 -1.98 5.59 -11.43
N TYR A 191 -0.98 4.76 -11.13
CA TYR A 191 0.29 5.23 -10.59
C TYR A 191 0.97 6.23 -11.53
N ASN A 192 1.02 5.92 -12.83
CA ASN A 192 1.63 6.79 -13.81
C ASN A 192 0.84 8.09 -14.04
N ASP A 193 -0.49 8.05 -13.95
CA ASP A 193 -1.35 9.23 -14.04
C ASP A 193 -1.15 10.15 -12.81
N LEU A 194 -0.93 9.58 -11.62
CA LEU A 194 -0.54 10.34 -10.43
C LEU A 194 0.87 10.94 -10.52
N LYS A 195 1.84 10.16 -11.02
CA LYS A 195 3.24 10.58 -11.17
C LYS A 195 3.43 11.65 -12.23
N HIS A 196 2.56 11.70 -13.23
CA HIS A 196 2.64 12.62 -14.36
C HIS A 196 1.33 13.42 -14.53
N PRO A 197 1.08 14.45 -13.70
CA PRO A 197 -0.15 15.24 -13.71
C PRO A 197 -0.49 15.88 -15.06
N GLN A 198 0.54 16.15 -15.87
CA GLN A 198 0.43 16.71 -17.22
C GLN A 198 -0.28 15.78 -18.22
N ARG A 199 -0.54 14.51 -17.88
CA ARG A 199 -1.26 13.55 -18.73
C ARG A 199 -2.77 13.81 -18.78
N GLY A 200 -3.28 14.81 -18.05
CA GLY A 200 -4.65 15.33 -18.16
C GLY A 200 -5.73 14.44 -17.55
N ARG A 201 -5.47 13.15 -17.31
CA ARG A 201 -6.38 12.23 -16.63
C ARG A 201 -5.97 12.13 -15.16
N ARG A 202 -6.69 12.81 -14.27
CA ARG A 202 -6.60 12.52 -12.83
C ARG A 202 -7.50 11.33 -12.50
N PRO A 203 -6.99 10.32 -11.78
CA PRO A 203 -7.82 9.24 -11.29
C PRO A 203 -8.92 9.81 -10.37
N ASP A 204 -10.15 9.34 -10.53
CA ASP A 204 -11.22 9.70 -9.60
C ASP A 204 -11.06 9.00 -8.25
N HIS A 205 -11.88 9.39 -7.28
CA HIS A 205 -11.81 8.85 -5.92
C HIS A 205 -12.03 7.33 -5.88
N ARG A 206 -12.89 6.78 -6.73
CA ARG A 206 -13.19 5.35 -6.76
C ARG A 206 -11.97 4.57 -7.28
N ASN A 207 -11.39 5.02 -8.38
CA ASN A 207 -10.17 4.45 -8.95
C ASN A 207 -9.03 4.47 -7.93
N LEU A 208 -8.82 5.61 -7.25
CA LEU A 208 -7.81 5.74 -6.20
C LEU A 208 -8.05 4.78 -5.03
N ARG A 209 -9.29 4.67 -4.55
CA ARG A 209 -9.62 3.80 -3.42
C ARG A 209 -9.37 2.33 -3.75
N LEU A 210 -9.87 1.88 -4.89
CA LEU A 210 -9.69 0.52 -5.39
C LEU A 210 -8.20 0.20 -5.60
N ALA A 211 -7.48 1.06 -6.33
CA ALA A 211 -6.05 0.86 -6.60
C ALA A 211 -5.23 0.84 -5.32
N THR A 212 -5.53 1.72 -4.35
CA THR A 212 -4.83 1.75 -3.07
C THR A 212 -5.01 0.45 -2.30
N ARG A 213 -6.22 -0.12 -2.30
CA ARG A 213 -6.52 -1.39 -1.63
C ARG A 213 -5.87 -2.59 -2.30
N LEU A 214 -5.95 -2.65 -3.62
CA LEU A 214 -5.28 -3.69 -4.42
C LEU A 214 -3.77 -3.66 -4.17
N ALA A 215 -3.14 -2.48 -4.31
CA ALA A 215 -1.71 -2.33 -4.09
C ALA A 215 -1.30 -2.65 -2.64
N LYS A 216 -2.09 -2.23 -1.65
CA LYS A 216 -1.89 -2.57 -0.24
C LYS A 216 -1.87 -4.09 -0.03
N THR A 217 -2.89 -4.78 -0.54
CA THR A 217 -3.04 -6.23 -0.36
C THR A 217 -1.92 -6.97 -1.05
N LEU A 218 -1.57 -6.57 -2.27
CA LEU A 218 -0.46 -7.17 -3.02
C LEU A 218 0.88 -6.97 -2.30
N VAL A 219 1.15 -5.79 -1.75
CA VAL A 219 2.34 -5.57 -0.90
C VAL A 219 2.36 -6.53 0.29
N GLN A 220 1.22 -6.71 0.97
CA GLN A 220 1.13 -7.61 2.12
C GLN A 220 1.39 -9.07 1.73
N LEU A 221 0.83 -9.53 0.61
CA LEU A 221 1.04 -10.88 0.10
C LEU A 221 2.51 -11.09 -0.34
N VAL A 222 3.08 -10.16 -1.11
CA VAL A 222 4.46 -10.26 -1.60
C VAL A 222 5.47 -10.21 -0.45
N ALA A 223 5.19 -9.45 0.61
CA ALA A 223 6.03 -9.42 1.80
C ALA A 223 6.21 -10.81 2.44
N LEU A 224 5.18 -11.65 2.32
CA LEU A 224 5.15 -13.02 2.85
C LEU A 224 5.64 -14.07 1.85
N TRP A 225 5.94 -13.68 0.61
CA TRP A 225 6.41 -14.62 -0.42
C TRP A 225 7.67 -15.38 0.05
N GLY A 226 7.65 -16.70 -0.04
CA GLY A 226 8.75 -17.57 0.40
C GLY A 226 8.97 -17.64 1.92
N ILE A 227 8.09 -17.04 2.72
CA ILE A 227 8.05 -17.23 4.18
C ILE A 227 7.08 -18.38 4.48
N PRO A 228 7.50 -19.41 5.23
CA PRO A 228 6.59 -20.42 5.76
C PRO A 228 5.54 -19.74 6.64
N VAL A 229 4.32 -19.74 6.16
CA VAL A 229 3.12 -19.33 6.90
C VAL A 229 2.06 -20.41 6.71
N ASN A 230 1.14 -20.51 7.66
CA ASN A 230 -0.03 -21.39 7.56
C ASN A 230 -0.73 -21.19 6.20
N ALA A 231 -1.15 -22.28 5.55
CA ALA A 231 -1.73 -22.24 4.20
C ALA A 231 -2.97 -21.32 4.11
N ASP A 232 -3.72 -21.21 5.21
CA ASP A 232 -4.91 -20.35 5.29
C ASP A 232 -4.56 -18.85 5.39
N ALA A 233 -3.29 -18.50 5.62
CA ALA A 233 -2.84 -17.13 5.77
C ALA A 233 -3.11 -16.27 4.52
N HIS A 234 -2.78 -16.81 3.34
CA HIS A 234 -3.04 -16.13 2.06
C HIS A 234 -4.56 -15.99 1.80
N HIS A 235 -5.35 -16.95 2.27
CA HIS A 235 -6.80 -16.90 2.19
C HIS A 235 -7.36 -15.74 3.02
N HIS A 236 -6.84 -15.46 4.22
CA HIS A 236 -7.29 -14.33 5.05
C HIS A 236 -7.01 -12.96 4.42
N PHE A 237 -5.83 -12.77 3.82
CA PHE A 237 -5.53 -11.53 3.09
C PHE A 237 -6.43 -11.35 1.87
N ARG A 238 -6.73 -12.44 1.17
CA ARG A 238 -7.62 -12.42 0.02
C ARG A 238 -9.08 -12.21 0.40
N ALA A 239 -9.61 -12.91 1.39
CA ALA A 239 -11.01 -12.85 1.79
C ALA A 239 -11.41 -11.42 2.17
N GLY A 240 -10.59 -10.72 2.97
CA GLY A 240 -10.84 -9.31 3.29
C GLY A 240 -10.79 -8.38 2.08
N LEU A 241 -9.98 -8.69 1.07
CA LEU A 241 -9.97 -7.95 -0.19
C LEU A 241 -11.20 -8.31 -1.03
N VAL A 242 -11.54 -9.59 -1.21
CA VAL A 242 -12.66 -10.06 -2.04
C VAL A 242 -13.99 -9.55 -1.50
N ASP A 243 -14.24 -9.63 -0.20
CA ASP A 243 -15.48 -9.11 0.40
C ASP A 243 -15.63 -7.59 0.15
N GLU A 244 -14.54 -6.83 0.29
CA GLU A 244 -14.53 -5.40 0.02
C GLU A 244 -14.63 -5.09 -1.48
N LEU A 245 -13.97 -5.87 -2.33
CA LEU A 245 -14.00 -5.75 -3.78
C LEU A 245 -15.39 -6.08 -4.33
N GLU A 246 -16.01 -7.19 -3.93
CA GLU A 246 -17.37 -7.55 -4.35
C GLU A 246 -18.39 -6.49 -3.92
N SER A 247 -18.23 -5.92 -2.72
CA SER A 247 -19.08 -4.82 -2.25
C SER A 247 -18.93 -3.53 -3.06
N GLU A 248 -17.75 -3.25 -3.63
CA GLU A 248 -17.48 -2.02 -4.39
C GLU A 248 -17.57 -2.18 -5.90
N LEU A 249 -17.28 -3.38 -6.41
CA LEU A 249 -17.18 -3.73 -7.82
C LEU A 249 -18.41 -4.43 -8.35
N GLY A 250 -19.46 -4.69 -7.56
CA GLY A 250 -20.60 -5.51 -8.01
C GLY A 250 -21.21 -5.14 -9.37
N GLN A 251 -20.91 -3.96 -9.92
CA GLN A 251 -21.29 -3.52 -11.26
C GLN A 251 -20.13 -3.07 -12.17
N TRP A 252 -18.87 -3.15 -11.72
CA TRP A 252 -17.69 -2.56 -12.36
C TRP A 252 -16.64 -3.60 -12.74
N GLU A 253 -16.01 -3.43 -13.89
CA GLU A 253 -14.99 -4.31 -14.45
C GLU A 253 -13.76 -3.53 -14.94
N LEU A 254 -12.61 -4.21 -15.01
CA LEU A 254 -11.39 -3.64 -15.58
C LEU A 254 -11.37 -3.82 -17.10
N ARG A 255 -11.15 -2.74 -17.85
CA ARG A 255 -11.08 -2.77 -19.31
C ARG A 255 -9.83 -2.06 -19.82
N ALA A 256 -9.14 -2.70 -20.76
CA ALA A 256 -8.03 -2.09 -21.45
C ALA A 256 -8.53 -1.01 -22.42
N PHE A 257 -7.83 0.13 -22.47
CA PHE A 257 -8.07 1.20 -23.42
C PHE A 257 -6.76 1.62 -24.11
N THR A 258 -6.89 2.29 -25.26
CA THR A 258 -5.74 2.91 -25.94
C THR A 258 -6.06 4.37 -26.21
N VAL A 259 -5.21 5.27 -25.73
CA VAL A 259 -5.28 6.71 -26.04
C VAL A 259 -4.46 6.96 -27.31
N PRO A 260 -5.07 7.52 -28.37
CA PRO A 260 -4.33 7.94 -29.55
C PRO A 260 -3.23 8.96 -29.18
N ASN A 261 -2.11 8.95 -29.91
CA ASN A 261 -1.09 9.97 -29.72
C ASN A 261 -1.69 11.34 -30.12
N PRO A 262 -1.69 12.36 -29.24
CA PRO A 262 -2.23 13.68 -29.57
C PRO A 262 -1.40 14.42 -30.63
N ASP A 263 -0.17 13.97 -30.94
CA ASP A 263 0.66 14.54 -32.00
C ASP A 263 0.48 13.76 -33.33
N PRO A 264 -0.29 14.31 -34.30
CA PRO A 264 -0.51 13.66 -35.59
C PRO A 264 0.75 13.60 -36.47
N ASN A 265 1.81 14.35 -36.15
CA ASN A 265 3.06 14.36 -36.92
C ASN A 265 4.02 13.23 -36.51
N LYS A 266 3.72 12.50 -35.43
CA LYS A 266 4.48 11.32 -35.00
C LYS A 266 3.81 10.03 -35.48
N THR A 267 3.66 9.91 -36.79
CA THR A 267 3.17 8.71 -37.46
C THR A 267 4.13 7.54 -37.20
N GLY A 268 3.82 6.71 -36.20
CA GLY A 268 4.60 5.52 -35.82
C GLY A 268 4.65 5.24 -34.32
N GLU A 269 4.40 6.23 -33.46
CA GLU A 269 4.31 6.02 -32.01
C GLU A 269 2.97 5.34 -31.66
N LYS A 270 3.04 4.11 -31.15
CA LYS A 270 1.87 3.36 -30.65
C LYS A 270 1.17 4.21 -29.57
N GLY A 271 -0.15 4.36 -29.69
CA GLY A 271 -0.98 5.03 -28.69
C GLY A 271 -0.74 4.45 -27.28
N ARG A 272 -0.97 5.26 -26.25
CA ARG A 272 -0.78 4.85 -24.86
C ARG A 272 -1.82 3.81 -24.50
N ARG A 273 -1.39 2.60 -24.15
CA ARG A 273 -2.26 1.60 -23.53
C ARG A 273 -2.44 1.90 -22.05
N GLY A 274 -3.63 1.63 -21.53
CA GLY A 274 -3.93 1.70 -20.11
C GLY A 274 -5.09 0.78 -19.76
N VAL A 275 -5.41 0.68 -18.48
CA VAL A 275 -6.58 -0.06 -17.98
C VAL A 275 -7.40 0.88 -17.09
N GLU A 276 -8.71 0.84 -17.26
CA GLU A 276 -9.66 1.66 -16.52
C GLU A 276 -10.75 0.81 -15.89
N LEU A 277 -11.33 1.33 -14.81
CA LEU A 277 -12.51 0.76 -14.20
C LEU A 277 -13.76 1.31 -14.89
N VAL A 278 -14.58 0.43 -15.47
CA VAL A 278 -15.82 0.79 -16.18
C VAL A 278 -17.01 0.03 -15.63
N LEU A 279 -18.20 0.59 -15.81
CA LEU A 279 -19.45 -0.08 -15.48
C LEU A 279 -19.65 -1.23 -16.47
N SER A 280 -19.88 -2.44 -15.97
CA SER A 280 -20.13 -3.63 -16.77
C SER A 280 -21.30 -3.41 -17.73
N ASP A 281 -21.21 -3.99 -18.93
CA ASP A 281 -22.23 -3.81 -19.98
C ASP A 281 -23.63 -4.25 -19.47
N ALA A 282 -23.70 -5.35 -18.72
CA ALA A 282 -24.94 -5.82 -18.09
C ALA A 282 -25.55 -4.81 -17.11
N SER A 283 -24.73 -4.17 -16.29
CA SER A 283 -25.19 -3.16 -15.34
C SER A 283 -25.56 -1.85 -16.03
N ARG A 284 -24.82 -1.48 -17.08
CA ARG A 284 -25.13 -0.32 -17.92
C ARG A 284 -26.49 -0.49 -18.59
N ASP A 285 -26.76 -1.65 -19.17
CA ASP A 285 -28.03 -1.96 -19.83
C ASP A 285 -29.20 -1.98 -18.83
N ALA A 286 -28.99 -2.53 -17.63
CA ALA A 286 -29.99 -2.50 -16.56
C ALA A 286 -30.34 -1.07 -16.11
N ILE A 287 -29.33 -0.21 -15.95
CA ILE A 287 -29.53 1.21 -15.61
C ILE A 287 -30.27 1.94 -16.72
N LEU A 288 -29.89 1.73 -17.98
CA LEU A 288 -30.56 2.33 -19.14
C LEU A 288 -32.02 1.90 -19.22
N ALA A 289 -32.32 0.62 -19.02
CA ALA A 289 -33.68 0.10 -18.98
C ALA A 289 -34.52 0.73 -17.85
N GLN A 290 -33.92 0.97 -16.68
CA GLN A 290 -34.61 1.60 -15.55
C GLN A 290 -34.89 3.10 -15.79
N ILE A 291 -33.97 3.80 -16.46
CA ILE A 291 -34.15 5.21 -16.84
C ILE A 291 -35.27 5.33 -17.87
N ILE A 292 -35.29 4.47 -18.88
CA ILE A 292 -36.36 4.44 -19.91
C ILE A 292 -37.71 4.22 -19.24
N LYS A 293 -37.81 3.22 -18.35
CA LYS A 293 -39.05 2.92 -17.62
C LYS A 293 -39.52 4.04 -16.67
N SER A 294 -38.63 4.90 -16.21
CA SER A 294 -38.96 6.03 -15.32
C SER A 294 -39.32 7.31 -16.09
N ALA A 295 -39.11 7.31 -17.40
CA ALA A 295 -39.43 8.42 -18.30
C ALA A 295 -40.77 8.22 -19.04
N GLU A 296 -41.37 7.03 -18.94
CA GLU A 296 -42.73 6.68 -19.38
C GLU A 296 -43.75 6.90 -18.26
#